data_AF-A0A2V7R1E8-F1
#
_entry.id   AF-A0A2V7R1E8-F1
#
_cell.length_a   1.000
_cell.length_b   1.000
_cell.length_c   1.000
_cell.angle_alpha   90.00
_cell.angle_beta   90.00
_cell.angle_gamma   90.00
#
_symmetry.space_group_name_H-M   'P 1'
#
loop_
_entity.id
_entity.type
_entity.pdbx_description
1 polymer ?
#
loop_
_entity_poly.entity_id
_entity_poly.type
_entity_poly.pdbx_seq_one_letter_code
_entity_poly.pdbx_strand_id
1 'polypeptide(L)'
;FTEEALPVWADHANHFMYGIPGNEWRGFKVADDARGPAFDPTAGERVPSPEALRSARDYLAYRFPGLKDAPLVEARVCQYENSPDEHFIIDRHPAAANAWLVGGGSGHGFKHGPALGELVARLVLGHGTPDAQFRLSRFGPGASSRG
;
A
#
# COMPACT_ATOMS: atom_id res chain seq x y z
N PHE A 1 -0.42 -4.44 -24.93
CA PHE A 1 0.55 -4.63 -23.84
C PHE A 1 0.27 -6.00 -23.25
N THR A 2 1.16 -6.96 -23.46
CA THR A 2 1.10 -8.28 -22.81
C THR A 2 2.11 -8.29 -21.67
N GLU A 3 1.91 -9.13 -20.65
CA GLU A 3 2.83 -9.23 -19.50
C GLU A 3 4.24 -9.65 -19.92
N GLU A 4 4.37 -10.40 -21.01
CA GLU A 4 5.65 -10.83 -21.57
C GLU A 4 6.45 -9.70 -22.23
N ALA A 5 5.75 -8.67 -22.75
CA ALA A 5 6.37 -7.59 -23.53
C ALA A 5 6.64 -6.32 -22.71
N LEU A 6 6.08 -6.21 -21.50
CA LEU A 6 6.25 -5.06 -20.63
C LEU A 6 6.24 -5.53 -19.17
N PRO A 7 7.30 -5.30 -18.38
CA PRO A 7 7.30 -5.67 -16.97
C PRO A 7 6.42 -4.73 -16.13
N VAL A 8 6.12 -5.15 -14.90
CA VAL A 8 5.70 -4.22 -13.84
C VAL A 8 6.77 -3.15 -13.68
N TRP A 9 6.35 -1.90 -13.53
CA TRP A 9 7.25 -0.76 -13.50
C TRP A 9 6.89 0.21 -12.37
N ALA A 10 7.92 0.94 -11.94
CA ALA A 10 7.84 2.02 -10.96
C ALA A 10 8.70 3.18 -11.49
N ASP A 11 8.16 4.39 -11.43
CA ASP A 11 8.79 5.62 -11.90
C ASP A 11 8.85 6.60 -10.73
N HIS A 12 10.05 6.92 -10.30
CA HIS A 12 10.31 7.77 -9.13
C HIS A 12 10.77 9.19 -9.52
N ALA A 13 10.69 9.58 -10.79
CA ALA A 13 11.31 10.82 -11.28
C ALA A 13 10.73 12.09 -10.64
N ASN A 14 9.46 12.39 -10.91
CA ASN A 14 8.78 13.59 -10.39
C ASN A 14 7.63 13.24 -9.44
N HIS A 15 7.00 12.10 -9.68
CA HIS A 15 5.85 11.60 -8.95
C HIS A 15 5.98 10.08 -8.91
N PHE A 16 5.80 9.45 -7.75
CA PHE A 16 5.91 8.00 -7.68
C PHE A 16 4.68 7.37 -8.35
N MET A 17 4.87 6.90 -9.57
CA MET A 17 3.86 6.21 -10.36
C MET A 17 4.28 4.76 -10.55
N TYR A 18 3.33 3.83 -10.55
CA TYR A 18 3.60 2.43 -10.85
C TYR A 18 2.49 1.82 -11.72
N GLY A 19 2.79 0.70 -12.38
CA GLY A 19 1.82 0.07 -13.25
C GLY A 19 2.00 -1.42 -13.48
N ILE A 20 0.91 -2.06 -13.89
CA ILE A 20 0.81 -3.50 -14.18
C ILE A 20 0.19 -3.64 -15.59
N PRO A 21 0.97 -4.07 -16.59
CA PRO A 21 0.59 -3.92 -18.00
C PRO A 21 -0.32 -4.99 -18.59
N GLY A 22 -0.68 -6.04 -17.84
CA GLY A 22 -1.59 -7.10 -18.29
C GLY A 22 -2.71 -7.47 -17.30
N ASN A 23 -2.45 -7.38 -15.99
CA ASN A 23 -3.42 -7.52 -14.89
C ASN A 23 -4.50 -8.58 -15.14
N GLU A 24 -4.10 -9.79 -15.55
CA GLU A 24 -5.00 -10.92 -15.84
C GLU A 24 -6.16 -10.56 -16.80
N TRP A 25 -5.84 -9.92 -17.92
CA TRP A 25 -6.81 -9.46 -18.93
C TRP A 25 -7.75 -8.34 -18.48
N ARG A 26 -7.48 -7.70 -17.33
CA ARG A 26 -8.24 -6.53 -16.85
C ARG A 26 -7.68 -5.18 -17.32
N GLY A 27 -6.73 -5.22 -18.25
CA GLY A 27 -6.16 -4.05 -18.90
C GLY A 27 -4.92 -3.49 -18.21
N PHE A 28 -4.41 -2.40 -18.77
CA PHE A 28 -3.22 -1.71 -18.28
C PHE A 28 -3.55 -0.89 -17.02
N LYS A 29 -2.97 -1.27 -15.89
CA LYS A 29 -3.09 -0.52 -14.64
C LYS A 29 -2.00 0.55 -14.56
N VAL A 30 -2.41 1.77 -14.19
CA VAL A 30 -1.55 2.84 -13.70
C VAL A 30 -2.06 3.30 -12.34
N ALA A 31 -1.16 3.60 -11.42
CA ALA A 31 -1.48 4.10 -10.11
C ALA A 31 -0.46 5.14 -9.66
N ASP A 32 -0.96 6.11 -8.93
CA ASP A 32 -0.20 7.11 -8.20
C ASP A 32 0.00 6.61 -6.76
N ASP A 33 1.25 6.55 -6.30
CA ASP A 33 1.60 6.11 -4.94
C ASP A 33 1.78 7.27 -3.95
N ALA A 34 1.65 8.52 -4.39
CA ALA A 34 1.77 9.65 -3.49
C ALA A 34 0.77 9.56 -2.33
N ARG A 35 1.25 9.93 -1.14
CA ARG A 35 0.43 9.92 0.06
C ARG A 35 -0.66 11.00 -0.07
N GLY A 36 -1.89 10.53 -0.18
CA GLY A 36 -3.07 11.37 -0.19
C GLY A 36 -3.41 11.94 1.19
N PRO A 37 -4.49 12.75 1.28
CA PRO A 37 -4.99 13.24 2.56
C PRO A 37 -5.45 12.10 3.46
N ALA A 38 -5.66 12.42 4.75
CA ALA A 38 -6.31 11.50 5.67
C ALA A 38 -7.67 11.04 5.11
N PHE A 39 -7.95 9.74 5.23
CA PHE A 39 -9.14 9.10 4.69
C PHE A 39 -9.95 8.45 5.82
N ASP A 40 -11.26 8.70 5.87
CA ASP A 40 -12.15 7.97 6.76
C ASP A 40 -12.51 6.61 6.15
N PRO A 41 -12.02 5.48 6.70
CA PRO A 41 -12.30 4.16 6.16
C PRO A 41 -13.77 3.76 6.26
N THR A 42 -14.57 4.40 7.12
CA THR A 42 -15.97 4.07 7.35
C THR A 42 -16.87 4.77 6.35
N ALA A 43 -16.78 6.11 6.29
CA ALA A 43 -17.70 6.93 5.50
C ALA A 43 -17.07 7.52 4.23
N GLY A 44 -15.76 7.37 4.02
CA GLY A 44 -15.05 7.95 2.89
C GLY A 44 -15.56 7.45 1.53
N GLU A 45 -15.73 8.38 0.60
CA GLU A 45 -16.11 8.09 -0.78
C GLU A 45 -14.96 7.38 -1.52
N ARG A 46 -15.29 6.29 -2.23
CA ARG A 46 -14.31 5.45 -2.94
C ARG A 46 -14.34 5.66 -4.46
N VAL A 47 -14.67 6.89 -4.85
CA VAL A 47 -14.70 7.34 -6.24
C VAL A 47 -13.48 8.21 -6.49
N PRO A 48 -12.65 7.91 -7.51
CA PRO A 48 -11.52 8.77 -7.84
C PRO A 48 -11.99 10.16 -8.23
N SER A 49 -11.31 11.19 -7.72
CA SER A 49 -11.63 12.56 -8.08
C SER A 49 -11.33 12.81 -9.57
N PRO A 50 -12.05 13.76 -10.21
CA PRO A 50 -11.73 14.19 -11.57
C PRO A 50 -10.25 14.59 -11.73
N GLU A 51 -9.65 15.19 -10.70
CA GLU A 51 -8.25 15.62 -10.65
C GLU A 51 -7.31 14.41 -10.73
N ALA A 52 -7.57 13.37 -9.92
CA ALA A 52 -6.76 12.16 -9.90
C ALA A 52 -6.84 11.42 -11.24
N LEU A 53 -8.03 11.35 -11.85
CA LEU A 53 -8.20 10.77 -13.18
C LEU A 53 -7.47 11.56 -14.25
N ARG A 54 -7.49 12.90 -14.20
CA ARG A 54 -6.71 13.75 -15.13
C ARG A 54 -5.21 13.50 -14.97
N SER A 55 -4.70 13.48 -13.74
CA SER A 55 -3.28 13.19 -13.45
C SER A 55 -2.83 11.85 -14.06
N ALA A 56 -3.61 10.79 -13.84
CA ALA A 56 -3.32 9.48 -14.43
C ALA A 56 -3.35 9.50 -15.97
N ARG A 57 -4.26 10.26 -16.58
CA ARG A 57 -4.37 10.40 -18.03
C ARG A 57 -3.21 11.19 -18.64
N ASP A 58 -2.80 12.26 -18.00
CA ASP A 58 -1.65 13.07 -18.43
C ASP A 58 -0.36 12.23 -18.36
N TYR A 59 -0.20 11.43 -17.31
CA TYR A 59 0.91 10.50 -17.20
C TYR A 59 0.92 9.44 -18.31
N LEU A 60 -0.24 8.82 -18.59
CA LEU A 60 -0.37 7.87 -19.69
C LEU A 60 -0.04 8.52 -21.03
N ALA A 61 -0.55 9.71 -21.31
CA ALA A 61 -0.26 10.43 -22.55
C ALA A 61 1.24 10.72 -22.72
N TYR A 62 1.94 11.00 -21.62
CA TYR A 62 3.37 11.30 -21.61
C TYR A 62 4.25 10.05 -21.75
N ARG A 63 4.07 9.04 -20.89
CA ARG A 63 4.94 7.84 -20.85
C ARG A 63 4.48 6.71 -21.78
N PHE A 64 3.19 6.65 -22.09
CA PHE A 64 2.57 5.59 -22.88
C PHE A 64 1.65 6.20 -23.94
N PRO A 65 2.16 6.98 -24.91
CA PRO A 65 1.35 7.77 -25.84
C PRO A 65 0.34 6.93 -26.64
N GLY A 66 0.62 5.65 -26.90
CA GLY A 66 -0.34 4.72 -27.52
C GLY A 66 -1.58 4.39 -26.68
N LEU A 67 -1.59 4.74 -25.39
CA LEU A 67 -2.71 4.58 -24.46
C LEU A 67 -3.44 5.90 -24.17
N LYS A 68 -3.02 7.02 -24.77
CA LYS A 68 -3.59 8.34 -24.51
C LYS A 68 -5.13 8.35 -24.56
N ASP A 69 -5.68 7.80 -25.65
CA ASP A 69 -7.12 7.79 -25.91
C ASP A 69 -7.78 6.42 -25.58
N ALA A 70 -7.06 5.54 -24.87
CA ALA A 70 -7.58 4.24 -24.50
C ALA A 70 -8.76 4.38 -23.51
N PRO A 71 -9.84 3.58 -23.67
CA PRO A 71 -11.01 3.68 -22.79
C PRO A 71 -10.66 3.36 -21.34
N LEU A 72 -11.32 4.05 -20.39
CA LEU A 72 -11.21 3.70 -18.97
C LEU A 72 -12.09 2.48 -18.71
N VAL A 73 -11.48 1.34 -18.46
CA VAL A 73 -12.22 0.10 -18.15
C VAL A 73 -12.67 0.10 -16.69
N GLU A 74 -11.81 0.57 -15.78
CA GLU A 74 -12.08 0.57 -14.34
C GLU A 74 -11.26 1.63 -13.61
N ALA A 75 -11.80 2.16 -12.51
CA ALA A 75 -11.06 2.98 -11.56
C ALA A 75 -11.48 2.65 -10.11
N ARG A 76 -10.53 2.75 -9.18
CA ARG A 76 -10.68 2.41 -7.76
C ARG A 76 -9.90 3.38 -6.89
N VAL A 77 -10.40 3.62 -5.68
CA VAL A 77 -9.63 4.28 -4.60
C VAL A 77 -9.17 3.21 -3.62
N CYS A 78 -7.87 3.17 -3.34
CA CYS A 78 -7.26 2.29 -2.34
C CYS A 78 -6.83 3.13 -1.12
N GLN A 79 -6.72 2.49 0.04
CA GLN A 79 -6.31 3.13 1.29
C GLN A 79 -4.98 2.57 1.78
N TYR A 80 -4.11 3.46 2.26
CA TYR A 80 -2.95 3.09 3.04
C TYR A 80 -3.22 3.31 4.52
N GLU A 81 -2.88 2.29 5.32
CA GLU A 81 -2.80 2.39 6.77
C GLU A 81 -1.32 2.56 7.13
N ASN A 82 -0.91 3.81 7.37
CA ASN A 82 0.47 4.16 7.66
C ASN A 82 0.73 4.17 9.17
N SER A 83 1.79 3.50 9.60
CA SER A 83 2.40 3.77 10.90
C SER A 83 3.32 4.99 10.80
N PRO A 84 3.62 5.68 11.92
CA PRO A 84 4.49 6.87 11.91
C PRO A 84 5.90 6.64 11.34
N ASP A 85 6.41 5.41 11.40
CA ASP A 85 7.75 5.02 10.94
C ASP A 85 7.72 4.08 9.72
N GLU A 86 6.55 3.91 9.10
CA GLU A 86 6.30 3.02 7.96
C GLU A 86 6.61 1.53 8.19
N HIS A 87 6.89 1.12 9.44
CA HIS A 87 7.06 -0.27 9.83
C HIS A 87 5.73 -0.92 10.23
N PHE A 88 5.62 -2.23 10.07
CA PHE A 88 4.46 -2.98 10.55
C PHE A 88 4.24 -2.82 12.06
N ILE A 89 3.00 -3.04 12.49
CA ILE A 89 2.65 -3.22 13.90
C ILE A 89 2.26 -4.68 14.06
N ILE A 90 3.01 -5.42 14.88
CA ILE A 90 2.76 -6.82 15.21
C ILE A 90 2.99 -6.97 16.72
N ASP A 91 1.92 -6.97 17.49
CA ASP A 91 2.01 -7.04 18.95
C ASP A 91 0.72 -7.56 19.59
N ARG A 92 0.77 -7.87 20.89
CA ARG A 92 -0.45 -8.13 21.66
C ARG A 92 -1.09 -6.82 22.11
N HIS A 93 -2.41 -6.82 22.18
CA HIS A 93 -3.14 -5.68 22.71
C HIS A 93 -2.82 -5.51 24.22
N PRO A 94 -2.46 -4.30 24.70
CA PRO A 94 -1.97 -4.10 26.06
C PRO A 94 -3.02 -4.41 27.14
N ALA A 95 -4.31 -4.31 26.81
CA ALA A 95 -5.42 -4.62 27.72
C ALA A 95 -6.13 -5.96 27.41
N ALA A 96 -5.70 -6.71 26.38
CA ALA A 96 -6.35 -7.95 25.96
C ALA A 96 -5.31 -8.97 25.50
N ALA A 97 -4.81 -9.78 26.45
CA ALA A 97 -3.70 -10.70 26.22
C ALA A 97 -3.96 -11.81 25.17
N ASN A 98 -5.23 -12.03 24.82
CA ASN A 98 -5.69 -12.96 23.79
C ASN A 98 -5.92 -12.30 22.42
N ALA A 99 -5.68 -10.99 22.28
CA ALA A 99 -5.84 -10.26 21.04
C ALA A 99 -4.48 -9.82 20.47
N TRP A 100 -4.30 -10.02 19.18
CA TRP A 100 -3.13 -9.58 18.41
C TRP A 100 -3.50 -8.41 17.50
N LEU A 101 -2.61 -7.43 17.43
CA LEU A 101 -2.64 -6.34 16.46
C LEU A 101 -1.68 -6.67 15.33
N VAL A 102 -2.17 -6.63 14.10
CA VAL A 102 -1.40 -6.83 12.88
C VAL A 102 -1.86 -5.77 11.87
N GLY A 103 -0.99 -4.82 11.54
CA GLY A 103 -1.36 -3.70 10.68
C GLY A 103 -0.19 -2.76 10.38
N GLY A 104 -0.48 -1.52 10.00
CA GLY A 104 0.53 -0.51 9.68
C GLY A 104 1.30 -0.84 8.40
N GLY A 105 0.59 -1.40 7.40
CA GLY A 105 1.20 -1.90 6.18
C GLY A 105 1.86 -0.84 5.29
N SER A 106 1.59 0.44 5.54
CA SER A 106 2.33 1.60 5.03
C SER A 106 2.60 1.58 3.52
N GLY A 107 1.60 1.15 2.75
CA GLY A 107 1.65 1.05 1.29
C GLY A 107 2.43 -0.13 0.72
N HIS A 108 3.01 -0.98 1.57
CA HIS A 108 3.99 -1.97 1.13
C HIS A 108 3.71 -3.40 1.64
N GLY A 109 2.68 -3.58 2.46
CA GLY A 109 2.33 -4.84 3.12
C GLY A 109 1.94 -6.01 2.21
N PHE A 110 1.36 -5.75 1.02
CA PHE A 110 0.86 -6.83 0.15
C PHE A 110 1.95 -7.86 -0.21
N LYS A 111 3.14 -7.39 -0.60
CA LYS A 111 4.27 -8.28 -0.97
C LYS A 111 4.77 -9.13 0.19
N HIS A 112 4.52 -8.70 1.43
CA HIS A 112 4.96 -9.37 2.65
C HIS A 112 3.90 -10.32 3.20
N GLY A 113 2.67 -10.32 2.68
CA GLY A 113 1.53 -11.08 3.19
C GLY A 113 1.85 -12.54 3.57
N PRO A 114 2.47 -13.34 2.68
CA PRO A 114 2.82 -14.73 3.00
C PRO A 114 3.78 -14.86 4.20
N ALA A 115 4.89 -14.12 4.19
CA ALA A 115 5.89 -14.16 5.26
C ALA A 115 5.35 -13.58 6.58
N LEU A 116 4.55 -12.51 6.50
CA LEU A 116 3.89 -11.89 7.64
C LEU A 116 2.89 -12.85 8.29
N GLY A 117 2.12 -13.57 7.47
CA GLY A 117 1.18 -14.59 7.94
C GLY A 117 1.87 -15.73 8.69
N GLU A 118 2.98 -16.24 8.15
CA GLU A 118 3.79 -17.26 8.82
C GLU A 118 4.36 -16.76 10.15
N LEU A 119 4.95 -15.55 10.16
CA LEU A 119 5.49 -14.92 11.36
C LEU A 119 4.40 -14.77 12.44
N VAL A 120 3.24 -14.19 12.08
CA VAL A 120 2.13 -13.97 13.00
C VAL A 120 1.60 -15.29 13.54
N ALA A 121 1.43 -16.32 12.71
CA ALA A 121 0.97 -17.63 13.16
C ALA A 121 1.91 -18.23 14.21
N ARG A 122 3.23 -18.15 14.01
CA ARG A 122 4.23 -18.60 14.99
C ARG A 122 4.11 -17.84 16.31
N LEU A 123 3.98 -16.51 16.24
CA LEU A 123 3.87 -15.65 17.42
C LEU A 123 2.59 -15.93 18.22
N VAL A 124 1.46 -16.12 17.54
CA VAL A 124 0.17 -16.49 18.14
C VAL A 124 0.26 -17.82 18.87
N LEU A 125 0.96 -18.80 18.31
CA LEU A 125 1.21 -20.12 18.92
C LEU A 125 2.28 -20.09 20.04
N GLY A 126 2.83 -18.92 20.38
CA GLY A 126 3.83 -18.76 21.44
C GLY A 126 5.26 -19.13 21.02
N HIS A 127 5.54 -19.23 19.72
CA HIS A 127 6.85 -19.61 19.18
C HIS A 127 7.74 -18.40 18.90
N GLY A 128 7.93 -17.55 19.90
CA GLY A 128 8.83 -16.38 19.85
C GLY A 128 8.20 -15.11 20.42
N THR A 129 8.85 -13.98 20.16
CA THR A 129 8.34 -12.64 20.47
C THR A 129 8.50 -11.73 19.25
N PRO A 130 7.64 -10.72 19.03
CA PRO A 130 7.77 -9.82 17.89
C PRO A 130 9.10 -9.06 17.94
N ASP A 131 9.66 -8.70 16.78
CA ASP A 131 10.82 -7.82 16.72
C ASP A 131 10.52 -6.43 17.31
N ALA A 132 11.52 -5.81 17.93
CA ALA A 132 11.36 -4.52 18.59
C ALA A 132 10.80 -3.42 17.66
N GLN A 133 11.20 -3.44 16.38
CA GLN A 133 10.72 -2.52 15.34
C GLN A 133 9.23 -2.70 14.98
N PHE A 134 8.59 -3.82 15.37
CA PHE A 134 7.17 -4.07 15.10
C PHE A 134 6.29 -3.93 16.34
N ARG A 135 6.87 -3.80 17.53
CA ARG A 135 6.11 -3.66 18.79
C ARG A 135 5.45 -2.30 18.90
N LEU A 136 4.32 -2.23 19.61
CA LEU A 136 3.65 -0.96 19.93
C LEU A 136 4.51 -0.06 20.82
N SER A 137 5.30 -0.68 21.71
CA SER A 137 6.14 0.04 22.67
C SER A 137 7.16 0.97 22.02
N ARG A 138 7.47 0.79 20.72
CA ARG A 138 8.35 1.68 19.98
C ARG A 138 7.80 3.09 19.80
N PHE A 139 6.51 3.31 20.04
CA PHE A 139 5.86 4.63 20.04
C PHE A 139 5.56 5.16 21.46
N GLY A 140 6.03 4.45 22.51
CA GLY A 140 5.81 4.86 23.89
C GLY A 140 6.64 6.08 24.31
N PRO A 141 6.36 6.65 25.51
CA PRO A 141 7.13 7.76 26.06
C PRO A 141 8.64 7.44 26.12
N GLY A 142 9.46 8.27 25.49
CA GLY A 142 10.92 8.08 25.39
C GLY A 142 11.41 7.50 24.07
N ALA A 143 10.51 7.18 23.12
CA ALA A 143 10.88 6.82 21.76
C ALA A 143 11.52 8.00 21.02
N SER A 144 12.72 7.80 20.47
CA SER A 144 13.37 8.76 19.57
C SER A 144 12.64 8.74 18.23
N SER A 145 11.95 9.84 17.91
CA SER A 145 11.46 10.09 16.56
C SER A 145 12.67 10.33 15.65
N ARG A 146 13.04 9.36 14.81
CA ARG A 146 13.84 9.68 13.62
C ARG A 146 12.84 9.99 12.52
N GLY A 147 12.73 11.27 12.18
CA GLY A 147 11.98 11.74 11.01
C GLY A 147 12.74 11.52 9.72
#